data_AF-A0A6N9NTZ2-F1
#
_entry.id   AF-A0A6N9NTZ2-F1
#
_cell.length_a   1.000
_cell.length_b   1.000
_cell.length_c   1.000
_cell.angle_alpha   90.00
_cell.angle_beta   90.00
_cell.angle_gamma   90.00
#
_symmetry.space_group_name_H-M   'P 1'
#
loop_
_entity.id
_entity.type
_entity.pdbx_description
1 polymer ?
#
loop_
_entity_poly.entity_id
_entity_poly.type
_entity_poly.pdbx_seq_one_letter_code
_entity_poly.pdbx_strand_id
1 'polypeptide(L)'
;MIDLHGQISFAFLKKSRFTGSYKGMRYLLQKQEREKEAPKEEPPAGEDPGEKQAPVTKTVLEAVIWPEPFNYEVTKADKKHGKDFPFCEDGLWEAVGWLNREFEAGHF
;
A
#
# COMPACT_ATOMS: atom_id res chain seq x y z
N MET A 1 -16.43 -11.31 5.96
CA MET A 1 -15.52 -10.83 4.92
C MET A 1 -15.69 -9.34 4.80
N ILE A 2 -14.60 -8.59 4.76
CA ILE A 2 -14.54 -7.17 4.43
C ILE A 2 -14.96 -7.02 2.96
N ASP A 3 -16.00 -6.26 2.71
CA ASP A 3 -16.46 -5.87 1.39
C ASP A 3 -16.66 -4.35 1.38
N LEU A 4 -15.95 -3.67 0.46
CA LEU A 4 -15.94 -2.22 0.38
C LEU A 4 -16.65 -1.68 -0.87
N HIS A 5 -17.33 -2.54 -1.65
CA HIS A 5 -18.11 -2.07 -2.80
C HIS A 5 -19.15 -1.02 -2.37
N GLY A 6 -19.12 0.14 -3.03
CA GLY A 6 -19.99 1.28 -2.71
C GLY A 6 -19.57 2.09 -1.47
N GLN A 7 -18.62 1.60 -0.65
CA GLN A 7 -18.08 2.35 0.49
C GLN A 7 -16.80 3.12 0.14
N ILE A 8 -16.03 2.58 -0.80
CA ILE A 8 -14.79 3.18 -1.28
C ILE A 8 -14.80 3.25 -2.80
N SER A 9 -14.15 4.28 -3.34
CA SER A 9 -13.84 4.37 -4.76
C SER A 9 -12.35 4.62 -4.96
N PHE A 10 -11.81 4.19 -6.09
CA PHE A 10 -10.44 4.51 -6.43
C PHE A 10 -10.20 6.04 -6.53
N ALA A 11 -11.20 6.80 -6.99
CA ALA A 11 -11.13 8.27 -7.04
C ALA A 11 -10.99 8.91 -5.65
N PHE A 12 -11.59 8.30 -4.61
CA PHE A 12 -11.39 8.72 -3.22
C PHE A 12 -9.94 8.51 -2.78
N LEU A 13 -9.36 7.33 -3.07
CA LEU A 13 -7.98 6.99 -2.69
C LEU A 13 -6.92 7.88 -3.34
N LYS A 14 -7.23 8.53 -4.47
CA LYS A 14 -6.35 9.55 -5.08
C LYS A 14 -6.20 10.81 -4.21
N LYS A 15 -7.16 11.08 -3.33
CA LYS A 15 -7.26 12.34 -2.57
C LYS A 15 -7.10 12.13 -1.06
N SER A 16 -7.47 10.95 -0.58
CA SER A 16 -7.60 10.67 0.85
C SER A 16 -7.19 9.23 1.16
N ARG A 17 -6.68 9.03 2.38
CA ARG A 17 -6.57 7.69 2.96
C ARG A 17 -7.95 7.17 3.38
N PHE A 18 -8.12 5.86 3.34
CA PHE A 18 -9.27 5.16 3.89
C PHE A 18 -8.84 4.36 5.10
N THR A 19 -9.63 4.38 6.17
CA THR A 19 -9.41 3.56 7.37
C THR A 19 -10.69 2.83 7.75
N GLY A 20 -10.54 1.65 8.33
CA GLY A 20 -11.67 0.86 8.81
C GLY A 20 -11.26 -0.13 9.89
N SER A 21 -12.24 -0.88 10.37
CA SER A 21 -12.02 -1.99 11.29
C SER A 21 -12.97 -3.14 10.97
N TYR A 22 -12.52 -4.35 11.31
CA TYR A 22 -13.28 -5.58 11.16
C TYR A 22 -12.91 -6.55 12.28
N LYS A 23 -13.84 -6.79 13.20
CA LYS A 23 -13.72 -7.80 14.27
C LYS A 23 -12.36 -7.80 15.02
N GLY A 24 -11.91 -6.63 15.47
CA GLY A 24 -10.65 -6.48 16.22
C GLY A 24 -9.41 -6.18 15.36
N MET A 25 -9.50 -6.36 14.04
CA MET A 25 -8.48 -5.91 13.09
C MET A 25 -8.80 -4.48 12.63
N ARG A 26 -7.81 -3.60 12.64
CA ARG A 26 -7.87 -2.29 11.99
C ARG A 26 -7.12 -2.35 10.67
N TYR A 27 -7.56 -1.55 9.71
CA TYR A 27 -6.88 -1.46 8.42
C TYR A 27 -6.88 -0.04 7.85
N LEU A 28 -5.91 0.21 6.98
CA LEU A 28 -5.71 1.44 6.25
C LEU A 28 -5.39 1.12 4.79
N LEU A 29 -5.94 1.92 3.88
CA LEU A 29 -5.62 1.93 2.46
C LEU A 29 -5.23 3.36 2.08
N GLN A 30 -4.03 3.57 1.51
CA GLN A 30 -3.59 4.91 1.11
C GLN A 30 -2.70 4.91 -0.13
N LYS A 31 -2.71 6.03 -0.85
CA LYS A 31 -1.71 6.31 -1.90
C LYS A 31 -0.36 6.53 -1.23
N GLN A 32 0.68 5.88 -1.74
CA GLN A 32 2.05 6.10 -1.29
C GLN A 32 2.99 6.23 -2.49
N GLU A 33 3.98 7.11 -2.40
CA GLU A 33 5.11 7.15 -3.35
C GLU A 33 6.26 6.33 -2.76
N ARG A 34 6.79 5.37 -3.53
CA ARG A 34 7.93 4.52 -3.17
C ARG A 34 9.08 4.80 -4.12
N GLU A 35 10.31 4.62 -3.65
CA GLU A 35 11.49 4.66 -4.53
C GLU A 35 11.49 3.38 -5.38
N LYS A 36 11.62 3.53 -6.70
CA LYS A 36 11.79 2.40 -7.60
C LYS A 36 13.26 2.00 -7.53
N GLU A 37 13.56 0.77 -7.12
CA GLU A 37 14.92 0.25 -7.28
C GLU A 37 15.28 0.37 -8.76
N ALA A 38 16.33 1.12 -9.07
CA ALA A 38 16.82 1.27 -10.43
C ALA A 38 17.08 -0.14 -11.00
N PRO A 39 16.69 -0.42 -12.25
CA PRO A 39 17.09 -1.67 -12.89
C PRO A 39 18.61 -1.80 -12.75
N LYS A 40 19.08 -2.90 -12.16
CA LYS A 40 20.52 -3.25 -12.13
C LYS A 40 21.01 -3.70 -13.51
N GLU A 41 20.49 -3.09 -14.58
CA GLU A 41 21.05 -3.30 -15.91
C GLU A 41 22.31 -2.45 -15.98
N GLU A 42 23.45 -3.15 -16.07
CA GLU A 42 24.74 -2.53 -16.35
C GLU A 42 24.58 -1.65 -17.59
N PRO A 43 24.96 -0.36 -17.53
CA PRO A 43 24.82 0.51 -18.68
C PRO A 43 25.59 -0.09 -19.86
N PRO A 44 25.04 -0.11 -21.09
CA PRO A 44 25.84 -0.42 -22.25
C PRO A 44 27.02 0.55 -22.26
N ALA A 45 28.23 -0.01 -22.32
CA ALA A 45 29.46 0.75 -22.29
C ALA A 45 29.50 1.73 -23.47
N GLY A 46 29.14 3.01 -23.26
CA GLY A 46 29.36 4.01 -24.30
C GLY A 46 28.54 5.31 -24.32
N GLU A 47 27.84 5.76 -23.27
CA GLU A 47 27.10 7.03 -23.36
C GLU A 47 27.38 8.03 -22.21
N ASP A 48 27.33 9.31 -22.60
CA ASP A 48 27.81 10.55 -21.97
C ASP A 48 27.42 10.78 -20.49
N PRO A 49 28.32 11.30 -19.63
CA PRO A 49 28.02 11.64 -18.24
C PRO A 49 27.34 13.02 -18.14
N GLY A 50 26.09 13.13 -18.58
CA GLY A 50 25.38 14.43 -18.62
C GLY A 50 23.97 14.45 -18.03
N GLU A 51 23.25 13.34 -17.99
CA GLU A 51 21.86 13.33 -17.53
C GLU A 51 21.75 13.01 -16.03
N LYS A 52 21.39 14.04 -15.26
CA LYS A 52 20.92 13.87 -13.88
C LYS A 52 19.67 13.00 -13.91
N GLN A 53 19.83 11.71 -13.58
CA GLN A 53 18.71 10.80 -13.38
C GLN A 53 17.83 11.35 -12.26
N ALA A 54 16.62 11.82 -12.62
CA ALA A 54 15.61 12.18 -11.64
C ALA A 54 15.25 10.93 -10.81
N PRO A 55 14.99 11.06 -9.50
CA PRO A 55 14.59 9.92 -8.69
C PRO A 55 13.32 9.29 -9.27
N VAL A 56 13.40 8.04 -9.70
CA VAL A 56 12.26 7.31 -10.26
C VAL A 56 11.37 6.88 -9.09
N THR A 57 10.35 7.66 -8.78
CA THR A 57 9.34 7.31 -7.77
C THR A 57 8.20 6.52 -8.42
N LYS A 58 7.73 5.45 -7.78
CA LYS A 58 6.55 4.66 -8.18
C LYS A 58 5.41 4.91 -7.19
N THR A 59 4.26 5.30 -7.71
CA THR A 59 3.01 5.35 -6.93
C THR A 59 2.45 3.94 -6.68
N VAL A 60 2.08 3.64 -5.44
CA VAL A 60 1.47 2.37 -5.00
C VAL A 60 0.25 2.61 -4.12
N LEU A 61 -0.62 1.59 -4.02
CA LEU A 61 -1.63 1.49 -2.97
C LEU A 61 -1.03 0.72 -1.81
N GLU A 62 -0.80 1.38 -0.69
CA GLU A 62 -0.37 0.74 0.54
C GLU A 62 -1.61 0.28 1.32
N ALA A 63 -1.64 -1.01 1.66
CA ALA A 63 -2.57 -1.56 2.63
C ALA A 63 -1.83 -1.90 3.93
N VAL A 64 -2.36 -1.50 5.07
CA VAL A 64 -1.78 -1.80 6.39
C VAL A 64 -2.86 -2.35 7.30
N ILE A 65 -2.55 -3.39 8.07
CA ILE A 65 -3.37 -3.95 9.15
C ILE A 65 -2.63 -3.92 10.48
N TRP A 66 -3.39 -3.86 11.57
CA TRP A 66 -2.89 -3.90 12.94
C TRP A 66 -4.03 -4.20 13.92
N PRO A 67 -3.75 -4.49 15.21
CA PRO A 67 -4.78 -4.86 16.15
C PRO A 67 -5.37 -3.63 16.85
N GLU A 68 -6.60 -3.75 17.33
CA GLU A 68 -7.16 -2.81 18.30
C GLU A 68 -6.31 -2.72 19.59
N PRO A 69 -6.43 -1.63 20.39
CA PRO A 69 -7.42 -0.56 20.28
C PRO A 69 -6.93 0.69 19.54
N PHE A 70 -5.62 0.85 19.33
CA PHE A 70 -5.02 2.12 18.91
C PHE A 70 -5.17 2.39 17.41
N ASN A 71 -5.10 3.67 17.02
CA ASN A 71 -5.07 4.06 15.61
C ASN A 71 -3.70 3.77 14.98
N TYR A 72 -3.57 4.02 13.68
CA TYR A 72 -2.34 3.78 12.95
C TYR A 72 -1.16 4.53 13.58
N GLU A 73 -1.30 5.81 13.91
CA GLU A 73 -0.19 6.66 14.37
C GLU A 73 0.37 6.22 15.74
N VAL A 74 -0.49 5.76 16.64
CA VAL A 74 -0.13 5.35 18.00
C VAL A 74 0.32 3.89 18.07
N THR A 75 -0.13 3.06 17.12
CA THR A 75 0.27 1.66 17.07
C THR A 75 1.76 1.55 16.70
N LYS A 76 2.51 0.77 17.48
CA LYS A 76 3.93 0.52 17.23
C LYS A 76 4.15 -0.16 15.87
N ALA A 77 5.26 0.14 15.22
CA ALA A 77 5.54 -0.33 13.85
C ALA A 77 5.66 -1.87 13.73
N ASP A 78 6.15 -2.53 14.78
CA ASP A 78 6.26 -4.00 14.89
C ASP A 78 4.91 -4.73 14.93
N LYS A 79 3.84 -4.01 15.27
CA LYS A 79 2.46 -4.53 15.27
C LYS A 79 1.70 -4.21 13.99
N LYS A 80 2.35 -3.58 13.01
CA LYS A 80 1.75 -3.25 11.73
C LYS A 80 2.26 -4.21 10.70
N HIS A 81 1.35 -4.75 9.92
CA HIS A 81 1.68 -5.54 8.76
C HIS A 81 1.15 -4.82 7.52
N GLY A 82 2.02 -4.59 6.53
CA GLY A 82 1.68 -3.81 5.35
C GLY A 82 2.10 -4.48 4.06
N LYS A 83 1.35 -4.22 3.00
CA LYS A 83 1.62 -4.70 1.65
C LYS A 83 1.25 -3.65 0.61
N ASP A 84 2.11 -3.49 -0.37
CA ASP A 84 1.90 -2.57 -1.49
C ASP A 84 1.24 -3.29 -2.67
N PHE A 85 0.34 -2.60 -3.35
CA PHE A 85 -0.41 -3.05 -4.52
C PHE A 85 -0.28 -2.02 -5.66
N PRO A 86 -0.57 -2.41 -6.92
CA PRO A 86 -0.72 -1.45 -8.01
C PRO A 86 -1.73 -0.35 -7.64
N PHE A 87 -1.39 0.91 -7.88
CA PHE A 87 -2.31 2.02 -7.63
C PHE A 87 -3.32 2.16 -8.80
N CYS A 88 -4.21 1.18 -8.92
CA CYS A 88 -5.30 1.14 -9.89
C CYS A 88 -6.56 0.48 -9.27
N GLU A 89 -7.64 0.37 -10.05
CA GLU A 89 -8.90 -0.23 -9.60
C GLU A 89 -8.75 -1.71 -9.22
N ASP A 90 -8.05 -2.51 -10.03
CA ASP A 90 -7.81 -3.92 -9.73
C ASP A 90 -6.95 -4.09 -8.47
N GLY A 91 -5.92 -3.25 -8.32
CA GLY A 91 -5.05 -3.25 -7.13
C GLY A 91 -5.79 -2.92 -5.83
N LEU A 92 -6.86 -2.10 -5.89
CA LEU A 92 -7.75 -1.89 -4.75
C LEU A 92 -8.47 -3.18 -4.35
N TRP A 93 -9.01 -3.93 -5.30
CA TRP A 93 -9.70 -5.18 -5.00
C TRP A 93 -8.74 -6.30 -4.57
N GLU A 94 -7.53 -6.33 -5.11
CA GLU A 94 -6.45 -7.18 -4.62
C GLU A 94 -6.10 -6.86 -3.16
N ALA A 95 -6.02 -5.58 -2.80
CA ALA A 95 -5.78 -5.16 -1.43
C ALA A 95 -6.91 -5.60 -0.49
N VAL A 96 -8.18 -5.45 -0.89
CA VAL A 96 -9.33 -5.95 -0.11
C VAL A 96 -9.30 -7.48 0.04
N GLY A 97 -8.94 -8.20 -1.02
CA GLY A 97 -8.74 -9.64 -0.98
C GLY A 97 -7.63 -10.05 -0.02
N TRP A 98 -6.55 -9.26 0.07
CA TRP A 98 -5.47 -9.47 1.01
C TRP A 98 -5.89 -9.18 2.46
N LEU A 99 -6.61 -8.09 2.73
CA LEU A 99 -7.15 -7.79 4.07
C LEU A 99 -7.93 -8.98 4.63
N ASN A 100 -8.77 -9.61 3.80
CA ASN A 100 -9.53 -10.78 4.21
C ASN A 100 -8.66 -11.99 4.52
N ARG A 101 -7.64 -12.27 3.69
CA ARG A 101 -6.71 -13.39 3.94
C ARG A 101 -5.90 -13.20 5.22
N GLU A 102 -5.40 -12.00 5.48
CA GLU A 102 -4.66 -11.73 6.71
C GLU A 102 -5.55 -11.79 7.96
N PHE A 103 -6.82 -11.36 7.84
CA PHE A 103 -7.78 -11.54 8.91
C PHE A 103 -8.02 -13.02 9.22
N GLU A 104 -8.23 -13.85 8.20
CA GLU A 104 -8.43 -15.29 8.36
C GLU A 104 -7.19 -16.00 8.93
N ALA A 105 -5.99 -15.51 8.57
CA ALA A 105 -4.72 -16.01 9.09
C ALA A 105 -4.38 -15.48 10.50
N GLY A 106 -5.07 -14.45 10.99
CA GLY A 106 -4.80 -13.82 12.28
C GLY A 106 -3.51 -13.00 12.31
N HIS A 107 -3.06 -12.48 11.17
CA HIS A 107 -1.80 -11.73 11.04
C HIS A 107 -1.97 -10.23 11.31
N PHE A 108 -2.61 -9.87 12.43
CA PHE A 108 -2.83 -8.48 12.83
C PHE A 108 -2.71 -8.28 14.33
#